data_AF-A0A924AAD0-F1
#
_entry.id   AF-A0A924AAD0-F1
#
_cell.length_a   1.000
_cell.length_b   1.000
_cell.length_c   1.000
_cell.angle_alpha   90.00
_cell.angle_beta   90.00
_cell.angle_gamma   90.00
#
_symmetry.space_group_name_H-M   'P 1'
#
loop_
_entity.id
_entity.type
_entity.pdbx_description
1 polymer ?
#
loop_
_entity_poly.entity_id
_entity_poly.type
_entity_poly.pdbx_seq_one_letter_code
_entity_poly.pdbx_strand_id
1 'polypeptide(L)'
;KLIRAEKEKQILDKNKEENKAFISGNLPGQPGAIAGSSTFPFYNQAARNKGYSDFLRIWGSRSLKDNWAFSRLQTIGNTEPSKDPDNSKDPDSSKVAENTLMLNAPEERKKYYEFIPVTKAQKDKARYSMWESYIMAANIYYQQLNEPEKAMKLLQELLSKYPGNSFEANAWYLLAKINKDKGNMAKWSEYKDLIEKNYPDSPFLSILNNTLEKQPDKPKVEENTSDKIVEANYRKMLEAYQNKQFEQARIIKAENDKTNAGSALQSRFDLLDALMTGEEGDYEAYKSKLQAIIDNYPDSEVSETAKNYLYALNKKLNVNSEDGNSQQSLYQYQSDAKLFYFLAIPNSPDGDKIKSNILQYNSTYNSNDNLQLTSTFLDDKTQMIIVNNFADPAAAIHYLKGIATERSILQNTSISPEKGTHAVISQENFTKLLSDKKLDDYLQFYSKNYKI
;
A
#
# COMPACT_ATOMS: atom_id res chain seq x y z
N LYS A 1 -1.07 -20.71 -40.16
CA LYS A 1 -0.79 -19.39 -39.54
C LYS A 1 -0.63 -18.28 -40.59
N LEU A 2 0.18 -18.46 -41.64
CA LEU A 2 0.34 -17.48 -42.74
C LEU A 2 -0.97 -17.10 -43.47
N ILE A 3 -1.81 -18.08 -43.82
CA ILE A 3 -3.12 -17.84 -44.49
C ILE A 3 -4.09 -16.98 -43.63
N ARG A 4 -3.97 -17.05 -42.29
CA ARG A 4 -4.81 -16.27 -41.37
C ARG A 4 -4.35 -14.82 -41.29
N ALA A 5 -3.03 -14.60 -41.26
CA ALA A 5 -2.45 -13.25 -41.27
C ALA A 5 -2.75 -12.53 -42.60
N GLU A 6 -2.75 -13.25 -43.72
CA GLU A 6 -3.05 -12.70 -45.04
C GLU A 6 -4.53 -12.31 -45.19
N LYS A 7 -5.45 -13.15 -44.68
CA LYS A 7 -6.88 -12.81 -44.59
C LYS A 7 -7.14 -11.62 -43.67
N GLU A 8 -6.44 -11.52 -42.54
CA GLU A 8 -6.56 -10.37 -41.63
C GLU A 8 -6.06 -9.07 -42.26
N LYS A 9 -4.97 -9.12 -43.04
CA LYS A 9 -4.46 -7.98 -43.78
C LYS A 9 -5.42 -7.51 -44.88
N GLN A 10 -5.99 -8.43 -45.66
CA GLN A 10 -7.02 -8.10 -46.66
C GLN A 10 -8.28 -7.48 -46.04
N ILE A 11 -8.74 -7.99 -44.88
CA ILE A 11 -9.87 -7.41 -44.15
C ILE A 11 -9.53 -5.99 -43.65
N LEU A 12 -8.31 -5.77 -43.17
CA LEU A 12 -7.87 -4.47 -42.69
C LEU A 12 -7.78 -3.43 -43.82
N ASP A 13 -7.29 -3.83 -44.99
CA ASP A 13 -7.16 -2.95 -46.14
C ASP A 13 -8.52 -2.63 -46.77
N LYS A 14 -9.43 -3.62 -46.85
CA LYS A 14 -10.83 -3.39 -47.23
C LYS A 14 -11.54 -2.42 -46.28
N ASN A 15 -11.34 -2.57 -44.97
CA ASN A 15 -11.91 -1.67 -43.95
C ASN A 15 -11.33 -0.24 -44.03
N LYS A 16 -10.10 -0.06 -44.52
CA LYS A 16 -9.50 1.28 -44.73
C LYS A 16 -10.06 1.95 -45.98
N GLU A 17 -10.32 1.19 -47.04
CA GLU A 17 -10.96 1.71 -48.26
C GLU A 17 -12.44 2.06 -48.04
N GLU A 18 -13.20 1.22 -47.33
CA GLU A 18 -14.60 1.50 -46.98
C GLU A 18 -14.73 2.72 -46.05
N ASN A 19 -13.80 2.89 -45.09
CA ASN A 19 -13.75 4.09 -44.25
C ASN A 19 -13.38 5.36 -45.05
N LYS A 20 -12.56 5.26 -46.10
CA LYS A 20 -12.25 6.40 -46.97
C LYS A 20 -13.45 6.79 -47.85
N ALA A 21 -14.19 5.80 -48.37
CA ALA A 21 -15.39 6.03 -49.18
C ALA A 21 -16.53 6.68 -48.36
N PHE A 22 -16.65 6.34 -47.07
CA PHE A 22 -17.61 6.96 -46.15
C PHE A 22 -17.29 8.45 -45.86
N ILE A 23 -16.02 8.84 -45.92
CA ILE A 23 -15.57 10.22 -45.69
C ILE A 23 -15.72 11.09 -46.95
N SER A 24 -15.66 10.53 -48.15
CA SER A 24 -15.72 11.30 -49.41
C SER A 24 -17.13 11.53 -49.97
N GLY A 25 -18.20 11.23 -49.23
CA GLY A 25 -19.56 11.66 -49.56
C GLY A 25 -20.23 11.06 -50.80
N ASN A 26 -19.56 10.17 -51.54
CA ASN A 26 -20.12 9.53 -52.74
C ASN A 26 -20.55 8.08 -52.42
N LEU A 27 -21.77 7.92 -51.91
CA LEU A 27 -22.47 6.64 -52.06
C LEU A 27 -23.11 6.58 -53.46
N PRO A 28 -22.83 5.56 -54.28
CA PRO A 28 -23.56 5.33 -55.50
C PRO A 28 -24.94 4.75 -55.14
N GLY A 29 -26.00 5.49 -55.47
CA GLY A 29 -27.37 4.95 -55.47
C GLY A 29 -28.39 5.67 -54.60
N GLN A 30 -28.49 7.01 -54.64
CA GLN A 30 -29.77 7.62 -54.32
C GLN A 30 -30.08 8.87 -55.17
N PRO A 31 -31.30 8.98 -55.76
CA PRO A 31 -31.69 10.09 -56.61
C PRO A 31 -31.82 11.39 -55.79
N GLY A 32 -31.49 12.51 -56.42
CA GLY A 32 -31.47 13.82 -55.78
C GLY A 32 -32.79 14.18 -55.08
N ALA A 33 -32.68 14.68 -53.86
CA ALA A 33 -33.75 15.40 -53.19
C ALA A 33 -33.18 16.51 -52.28
N ILE A 34 -33.26 17.73 -52.81
CA ILE A 34 -33.65 18.99 -52.17
C ILE A 34 -32.89 19.41 -50.90
N ALA A 35 -32.21 20.56 -51.04
CA ALA A 35 -31.71 21.39 -49.97
C ALA A 35 -32.84 21.77 -48.99
N GLY A 36 -32.96 21.00 -47.91
CA GLY A 36 -33.82 21.25 -46.78
C GLY A 36 -33.25 20.54 -45.57
N SER A 37 -32.97 21.29 -44.51
CA SER A 37 -32.42 20.83 -43.23
C SER A 37 -33.17 19.60 -42.70
N SER A 38 -32.67 18.39 -43.00
CA SER A 38 -33.14 17.17 -42.36
C SER A 38 -32.72 17.18 -40.90
N THR A 39 -33.70 17.15 -39.99
CA THR A 39 -33.52 17.07 -38.54
C THR A 39 -32.95 15.71 -38.11
N PHE A 40 -32.96 14.71 -39.00
CA PHE A 40 -32.41 13.40 -38.69
C PHE A 40 -30.88 13.44 -38.76
N PRO A 41 -30.15 13.11 -37.68
CA PRO A 41 -28.71 13.33 -37.56
C PRO A 41 -27.87 12.68 -38.67
N PHE A 42 -28.37 11.59 -39.26
CA PHE A 42 -27.69 10.84 -40.31
C PHE A 42 -27.83 11.43 -41.72
N TYR A 43 -28.68 12.43 -41.93
CA TYR A 43 -28.77 13.16 -43.21
C TYR A 43 -28.13 14.56 -43.16
N ASN A 44 -27.82 15.06 -41.96
CA ASN A 44 -27.12 16.32 -41.76
C ASN A 44 -25.58 16.13 -41.71
N GLN A 45 -24.86 16.72 -42.67
CA GLN A 45 -23.40 16.59 -42.77
C GLN A 45 -22.65 17.11 -41.53
N ALA A 46 -23.09 18.21 -40.94
CA ALA A 46 -22.45 18.79 -39.75
C ALA A 46 -22.63 17.88 -38.52
N ALA A 47 -23.83 17.31 -38.35
CA ALA A 47 -24.12 16.36 -37.26
C ALA A 47 -23.32 15.07 -37.42
N ARG A 48 -23.17 14.55 -38.65
CA ARG A 48 -22.31 13.39 -38.93
C ARG A 48 -20.84 13.65 -38.63
N ASN A 49 -20.30 14.78 -39.08
CA ASN A 49 -18.89 15.13 -38.84
C ASN A 49 -18.60 15.34 -37.34
N LYS A 50 -19.54 15.96 -36.62
CA LYS A 50 -19.46 16.12 -35.17
C LYS A 50 -19.55 14.78 -34.45
N GLY A 51 -20.53 13.95 -34.79
CA GLY A 51 -20.69 12.61 -34.22
C GLY A 51 -19.48 11.70 -34.47
N TYR A 52 -18.86 11.79 -35.65
CA TYR A 52 -17.61 11.08 -35.97
C TYR A 52 -16.43 11.56 -35.12
N SER A 53 -16.28 12.88 -34.97
CA SER A 53 -15.22 13.47 -34.14
C SER A 53 -15.40 13.12 -32.65
N ASP A 54 -16.64 13.15 -32.16
CA ASP A 54 -16.99 12.73 -30.79
C ASP A 54 -16.75 11.23 -30.59
N PHE A 55 -17.08 10.40 -31.58
CA PHE A 55 -16.80 8.97 -31.55
C PHE A 55 -15.30 8.68 -31.48
N LEU A 56 -14.49 9.33 -32.33
CA LEU A 56 -13.03 9.19 -32.28
C LEU A 56 -12.45 9.70 -30.95
N ARG A 57 -13.00 10.79 -30.40
CA ARG A 57 -12.56 11.35 -29.12
C ARG A 57 -12.84 10.41 -27.95
N ILE A 58 -14.01 9.77 -27.91
CA ILE A 58 -14.41 8.89 -26.80
C ILE A 58 -13.81 7.48 -26.97
N TRP A 59 -13.74 6.97 -28.21
CA TRP A 59 -13.46 5.56 -28.48
C TRP A 59 -12.18 5.28 -29.28
N GLY A 60 -11.58 6.29 -29.91
CA GLY A 60 -10.42 6.15 -30.81
C GLY A 60 -10.78 5.53 -32.17
N SER A 61 -9.78 5.26 -33.02
CA SER A 61 -9.99 4.54 -34.28
C SER A 61 -10.27 3.06 -34.01
N ARG A 62 -11.42 2.55 -34.47
CA ARG A 62 -11.87 1.16 -34.25
C ARG A 62 -12.12 0.46 -35.58
N SER A 63 -11.70 -0.81 -35.67
CA SER A 63 -12.03 -1.68 -36.81
C SER A 63 -13.46 -2.21 -36.67
N LEU A 64 -14.19 -2.32 -37.77
CA LEU A 64 -15.54 -2.90 -37.78
C LEU A 64 -15.49 -4.39 -37.42
N LYS A 65 -15.92 -4.73 -36.20
CA LYS A 65 -16.07 -6.11 -35.68
C LYS A 65 -17.22 -6.15 -34.67
N ASP A 66 -17.83 -7.31 -34.49
CA ASP A 66 -18.87 -7.50 -33.46
C ASP A 66 -18.31 -7.28 -32.05
N ASN A 67 -19.13 -6.73 -31.15
CA ASN A 67 -18.76 -6.35 -29.77
C ASN A 67 -17.60 -5.35 -29.65
N TRP A 68 -17.39 -4.50 -30.67
CA TRP A 68 -16.29 -3.54 -30.70
C TRP A 68 -16.23 -2.60 -29.48
N ALA A 69 -17.37 -2.28 -28.86
CA ALA A 69 -17.45 -1.43 -27.66
C ALA A 69 -16.82 -2.08 -26.40
N PHE A 70 -16.71 -3.40 -26.37
CA PHE A 70 -16.15 -4.17 -25.24
C PHE A 70 -14.71 -4.65 -25.47
N SER A 71 -14.09 -4.27 -26.59
CA SER A 71 -12.74 -4.71 -26.99
C SER A 71 -11.57 -4.13 -26.15
N ARG A 72 -11.85 -3.44 -25.03
CA ARG A 72 -10.83 -2.78 -24.19
C ARG A 72 -10.19 -3.70 -23.14
N LEU A 73 -9.93 -4.97 -23.44
CA LEU A 73 -9.25 -5.87 -22.50
C LEU A 73 -8.13 -6.76 -23.08
N GLN A 74 -7.83 -6.71 -24.38
CA GLN A 74 -6.66 -7.41 -24.95
C GLN A 74 -6.09 -6.67 -26.15
N THR A 75 -5.22 -5.68 -25.91
CA THR A 75 -4.11 -5.26 -26.81
C THR A 75 -3.44 -3.99 -26.26
N ILE A 76 -2.55 -4.16 -25.27
CA ILE A 76 -1.32 -3.35 -25.19
C ILE A 76 -0.22 -4.39 -24.98
N GLY A 77 0.44 -4.72 -26.09
CA GLY A 77 1.35 -5.85 -26.20
C GLY A 77 1.47 -6.23 -27.66
N ASN A 78 2.02 -5.29 -28.45
CA ASN A 78 2.72 -5.52 -29.72
C ASN A 78 3.17 -4.16 -30.25
N THR A 79 4.22 -3.62 -29.64
CA THR A 79 5.20 -2.80 -30.36
C THR A 79 6.37 -3.71 -30.68
N GLU A 80 6.49 -4.10 -31.94
CA GLU A 80 7.77 -4.56 -32.50
C GLU A 80 8.72 -3.37 -32.69
N PRO A 81 10.04 -3.60 -32.84
CA PRO A 81 11.05 -3.02 -31.97
C PRO A 81 11.81 -1.85 -32.61
N SER A 82 12.10 -0.84 -31.80
CA SER A 82 13.25 0.05 -32.01
C SER A 82 14.38 -0.36 -31.06
N LYS A 83 15.51 -0.77 -31.65
CA LYS A 83 16.86 -0.93 -31.05
C LYS A 83 17.20 0.31 -30.19
N ASP A 84 17.91 0.31 -29.07
CA ASP A 84 18.97 -0.52 -28.49
C ASP A 84 19.00 -0.22 -26.94
N PRO A 85 19.93 -0.74 -26.11
CA PRO A 85 19.63 -1.26 -24.78
C PRO A 85 20.15 -0.40 -23.61
N ASP A 86 19.44 -0.32 -22.49
CA ASP A 86 20.09 -0.47 -21.17
C ASP A 86 19.08 -0.78 -20.04
N ASN A 87 19.58 -1.51 -19.05
CA ASN A 87 18.90 -2.09 -17.91
C ASN A 87 18.24 -1.07 -16.95
N SER A 88 16.99 -1.34 -16.58
CA SER A 88 16.61 -1.40 -15.16
C SER A 88 15.31 -2.20 -15.00
N LYS A 89 15.41 -3.37 -14.38
CA LYS A 89 14.26 -4.13 -13.87
C LYS A 89 13.73 -3.41 -12.63
N ASP A 90 12.44 -3.08 -12.63
CA ASP A 90 11.70 -2.87 -11.38
C ASP A 90 10.30 -3.49 -11.54
N PRO A 91 9.90 -4.47 -10.71
CA PRO A 91 8.61 -5.13 -10.82
C PRO A 91 7.66 -4.67 -9.72
N ASP A 92 7.05 -3.49 -9.83
CA ASP A 92 5.84 -3.20 -9.06
C ASP A 92 4.90 -2.21 -9.75
N SER A 93 4.09 -2.73 -10.67
CA SER A 93 2.86 -2.08 -11.09
C SER A 93 1.68 -2.87 -10.53
N SER A 94 1.39 -2.68 -9.24
CA SER A 94 0.13 -3.10 -8.63
C SER A 94 -1.03 -2.27 -9.19
N LYS A 95 -1.46 -2.60 -10.42
CA LYS A 95 -2.74 -2.17 -10.98
C LYS A 95 -3.84 -2.59 -10.00
N VAL A 96 -4.64 -1.63 -9.54
CA VAL A 96 -5.85 -1.89 -8.77
C VAL A 96 -6.74 -2.81 -9.60
N ALA A 97 -6.71 -4.10 -9.29
CA ALA A 97 -7.66 -5.05 -9.83
C ALA A 97 -9.00 -4.74 -9.17
N GLU A 98 -9.80 -3.88 -9.81
CA GLU A 98 -11.21 -3.72 -9.44
C GLU A 98 -11.85 -5.12 -9.40
N ASN A 99 -12.63 -5.39 -8.35
CA ASN A 99 -13.37 -6.63 -8.20
C ASN A 99 -14.45 -6.70 -9.28
N THR A 100 -14.09 -7.15 -10.49
CA THR A 100 -15.02 -7.33 -11.62
C THR A 100 -16.17 -8.27 -11.28
N LEU A 101 -16.03 -9.14 -10.28
CA LEU A 101 -17.13 -9.99 -9.80
C LEU A 101 -18.17 -9.18 -9.02
N MET A 102 -17.74 -8.18 -8.25
CA MET A 102 -18.61 -7.25 -7.52
C MET A 102 -19.31 -6.25 -8.46
N LEU A 103 -18.61 -5.76 -9.50
CA LEU A 103 -19.22 -4.90 -10.52
C LEU A 103 -20.34 -5.59 -11.30
N ASN A 104 -20.20 -6.89 -11.55
CA ASN A 104 -21.13 -7.69 -12.34
C ASN A 104 -22.18 -8.45 -11.49
N ALA A 105 -22.14 -8.31 -10.15
CA ALA A 105 -23.08 -8.97 -9.26
C ALA A 105 -24.38 -8.15 -9.11
N PRO A 106 -25.57 -8.79 -9.13
CA PRO A 106 -26.81 -8.16 -8.68
C PRO A 106 -26.64 -7.58 -7.27
N GLU A 107 -27.31 -6.46 -6.95
CA GLU A 107 -27.09 -5.74 -5.69
C GLU A 107 -27.23 -6.63 -4.45
N GLU A 108 -28.21 -7.52 -4.43
CA GLU A 108 -28.45 -8.48 -3.34
C GLU A 108 -27.27 -9.43 -3.08
N ARG A 109 -26.42 -9.65 -4.10
CA ARG A 109 -25.26 -10.54 -4.02
C ARG A 109 -23.95 -9.80 -3.77
N LYS A 110 -23.88 -8.47 -3.94
CA LYS A 110 -22.65 -7.69 -3.76
C LYS A 110 -22.03 -7.88 -2.36
N LYS A 111 -22.86 -8.04 -1.33
CA LYS A 111 -22.42 -8.35 0.05
C LYS A 111 -21.56 -9.60 0.20
N TYR A 112 -21.71 -10.59 -0.69
CA TYR A 112 -20.90 -11.82 -0.67
C TYR A 112 -19.55 -11.65 -1.38
N TYR A 113 -19.40 -10.63 -2.22
CA TYR A 113 -18.16 -10.34 -2.95
C TYR A 113 -17.26 -9.34 -2.23
N GLU A 114 -17.77 -8.63 -1.22
CA GLU A 114 -17.05 -7.63 -0.43
C GLU A 114 -15.82 -8.22 0.28
N PHE A 115 -15.94 -9.45 0.81
CA PHE A 115 -14.86 -10.11 1.55
C PHE A 115 -13.89 -10.92 0.66
N ILE A 116 -14.09 -10.93 -0.65
CA ILE A 116 -13.22 -11.70 -1.55
C ILE A 116 -11.96 -10.87 -1.86
N PRO A 117 -10.77 -11.34 -1.46
CA PRO A 117 -9.53 -10.61 -1.73
C PRO A 117 -9.22 -10.62 -3.22
N VAL A 118 -9.34 -9.47 -3.88
CA VAL A 118 -9.12 -9.33 -5.33
C VAL A 118 -7.79 -8.68 -5.67
N THR A 119 -7.39 -7.70 -4.88
CA THR A 119 -6.11 -7.01 -5.08
C THR A 119 -4.95 -7.88 -4.59
N LYS A 120 -3.75 -7.60 -5.10
CA LYS A 120 -2.53 -8.29 -4.67
C LYS A 120 -2.32 -8.18 -3.15
N ALA A 121 -2.40 -6.96 -2.61
CA ALA A 121 -2.31 -6.70 -1.17
C ALA A 121 -3.38 -7.44 -0.34
N GLN A 122 -4.65 -7.47 -0.79
CA GLN A 122 -5.70 -8.22 -0.10
C GLN A 122 -5.44 -9.73 -0.13
N LYS A 123 -4.96 -10.25 -1.26
CA LYS A 123 -4.60 -11.67 -1.40
C LYS A 123 -3.41 -12.03 -0.50
N ASP A 124 -2.43 -11.14 -0.38
CA ASP A 124 -1.27 -11.36 0.47
C ASP A 124 -1.68 -11.34 1.95
N LYS A 125 -2.53 -10.39 2.36
CA LYS A 125 -3.15 -10.41 3.71
C LYS A 125 -3.92 -11.69 3.99
N ALA A 126 -4.75 -12.14 3.04
CA ALA A 126 -5.52 -13.37 3.19
C ALA A 126 -4.62 -14.62 3.27
N ARG A 127 -3.53 -14.66 2.49
CA ARG A 127 -2.53 -15.74 2.54
C ARG A 127 -1.83 -15.75 3.89
N TYR A 128 -1.44 -14.59 4.42
CA TYR A 128 -0.84 -14.50 5.73
C TYR A 128 -1.77 -15.02 6.83
N SER A 129 -3.03 -14.55 6.88
CA SER A 129 -4.00 -15.04 7.88
C SER A 129 -4.20 -16.55 7.77
N MET A 130 -4.13 -17.11 6.56
CA MET A 130 -4.18 -18.55 6.36
C MET A 130 -2.92 -19.24 6.91
N TRP A 131 -1.71 -18.74 6.64
CA TRP A 131 -0.46 -19.29 7.20
C TRP A 131 -0.42 -19.22 8.72
N GLU A 132 -0.83 -18.08 9.28
CA GLU A 132 -1.00 -17.90 10.73
C GLU A 132 -1.98 -18.92 11.30
N SER A 133 -3.10 -19.17 10.59
CA SER A 133 -4.08 -20.19 10.98
C SER A 133 -3.48 -21.60 10.96
N TYR A 134 -2.56 -21.93 10.05
CA TYR A 134 -1.84 -23.21 10.08
C TYR A 134 -0.99 -23.33 11.35
N ILE A 135 -0.26 -22.28 11.74
CA ILE A 135 0.54 -22.26 12.96
C ILE A 135 -0.34 -22.36 14.20
N MET A 136 -1.44 -21.60 14.25
CA MET A 136 -2.41 -21.65 15.34
C MET A 136 -3.03 -23.05 15.46
N ALA A 137 -3.49 -23.62 14.35
CA ALA A 137 -4.06 -24.96 14.32
C ALA A 137 -3.03 -26.01 14.74
N ALA A 138 -1.79 -25.94 14.25
CA ALA A 138 -0.73 -26.86 14.66
C ALA A 138 -0.43 -26.77 16.16
N ASN A 139 -0.40 -25.55 16.72
CA ASN A 139 -0.27 -25.37 18.16
C ASN A 139 -1.46 -25.93 18.94
N ILE A 140 -2.70 -25.74 18.48
CA ILE A 140 -3.89 -26.36 19.09
C ILE A 140 -3.77 -27.89 19.06
N TYR A 141 -3.45 -28.48 17.90
CA TYR A 141 -3.29 -29.93 17.79
C TYR A 141 -2.21 -30.46 18.72
N TYR A 142 -1.07 -29.79 18.81
CA TYR A 142 0.04 -30.23 19.64
C TYR A 142 -0.18 -29.98 21.13
N GLN A 143 -0.60 -28.78 21.52
CA GLN A 143 -0.64 -28.32 22.91
C GLN A 143 -1.98 -28.52 23.60
N GLN A 144 -3.11 -28.38 22.86
CA GLN A 144 -4.45 -28.52 23.44
C GLN A 144 -4.99 -29.94 23.29
N LEU A 145 -4.83 -30.53 22.10
CA LEU A 145 -5.41 -31.82 21.75
C LEU A 145 -4.45 -33.00 21.95
N ASN A 146 -3.16 -32.73 22.20
CA ASN A 146 -2.12 -33.74 22.34
C ASN A 146 -2.07 -34.71 21.13
N GLU A 147 -2.22 -34.16 19.93
CA GLU A 147 -2.16 -34.85 18.63
C GLU A 147 -0.94 -34.35 17.82
N PRO A 148 0.30 -34.66 18.27
CA PRO A 148 1.52 -34.14 17.65
C PRO A 148 1.68 -34.54 16.18
N GLU A 149 1.18 -35.71 15.76
CA GLU A 149 1.23 -36.15 14.36
C GLU A 149 0.38 -35.25 13.45
N LYS A 150 -0.80 -34.80 13.91
CA LYS A 150 -1.66 -33.90 13.13
C LYS A 150 -1.06 -32.51 13.07
N ALA A 151 -0.47 -32.03 14.17
CA ALA A 151 0.29 -30.78 14.20
C ALA A 151 1.46 -30.82 13.19
N MET A 152 2.29 -31.86 13.23
CA MET A 152 3.39 -32.03 12.28
C MET A 152 2.92 -32.06 10.83
N LYS A 153 1.81 -32.75 10.55
CA LYS A 153 1.22 -32.81 9.20
C LYS A 153 0.83 -31.42 8.70
N LEU A 154 0.17 -30.61 9.53
CA LEU A 154 -0.22 -29.24 9.16
C LEU A 154 1.00 -28.34 8.92
N LEU A 155 2.04 -28.45 9.76
CA LEU A 155 3.28 -27.69 9.60
C LEU A 155 4.01 -28.08 8.31
N GLN A 156 4.08 -29.39 8.01
CA GLN A 156 4.64 -29.88 6.75
C GLN A 156 3.81 -29.47 5.54
N GLU A 157 2.49 -29.43 5.67
CA GLU A 157 1.57 -28.96 4.63
C GLU A 157 1.76 -27.46 4.36
N LEU A 158 1.91 -26.64 5.40
CA LEU A 158 2.25 -25.21 5.29
C LEU A 158 3.56 -25.02 4.51
N LEU A 159 4.62 -25.73 4.91
CA LEU A 159 5.94 -25.63 4.30
C LEU A 159 5.98 -26.13 2.84
N SER A 160 5.26 -27.21 2.55
CA SER A 160 5.22 -27.78 1.20
C SER A 160 4.35 -26.99 0.22
N LYS A 161 3.20 -26.48 0.68
CA LYS A 161 2.29 -25.70 -0.17
C LYS A 161 2.74 -24.25 -0.34
N TYR A 162 3.44 -23.69 0.65
CA TYR A 162 3.83 -22.28 0.68
C TYR A 162 5.30 -22.12 1.10
N PRO A 163 6.27 -22.54 0.27
CA PRO A 163 7.69 -22.33 0.58
C PRO A 163 8.02 -20.83 0.63
N GLY A 164 8.90 -20.41 1.56
CA GLY A 164 9.28 -18.99 1.71
C GLY A 164 8.26 -18.13 2.44
N ASN A 165 7.29 -18.73 3.15
CA ASN A 165 6.30 -17.97 3.91
C ASN A 165 6.92 -17.35 5.18
N SER A 166 6.31 -16.27 5.68
CA SER A 166 6.79 -15.54 6.85
C SER A 166 6.85 -16.37 8.15
N PHE A 167 6.19 -17.51 8.20
CA PHE A 167 6.17 -18.42 9.36
C PHE A 167 7.07 -19.65 9.18
N GLU A 168 7.91 -19.70 8.15
CA GLU A 168 8.74 -20.87 7.86
C GLU A 168 9.69 -21.21 9.02
N ALA A 169 10.37 -20.20 9.59
CA ALA A 169 11.21 -20.36 10.78
C ALA A 169 10.41 -20.86 12.00
N ASN A 170 9.18 -20.34 12.20
CA ASN A 170 8.28 -20.78 13.27
C ASN A 170 7.84 -22.25 13.05
N ALA A 171 7.48 -22.61 11.82
CA ALA A 171 7.05 -23.96 11.48
C ALA A 171 8.18 -24.98 11.69
N TRP A 172 9.41 -24.67 11.26
CA TRP A 172 10.58 -25.51 11.55
C TRP A 172 10.86 -25.60 13.05
N TYR A 173 10.71 -24.51 13.78
CA TYR A 173 10.90 -24.49 15.22
C TYR A 173 9.88 -25.41 15.93
N LEU A 174 8.60 -25.31 15.58
CA LEU A 174 7.55 -26.18 16.13
C LEU A 174 7.78 -27.64 15.75
N LEU A 175 8.20 -27.91 14.50
CA LEU A 175 8.59 -29.25 14.08
C LEU A 175 9.79 -29.78 14.88
N ALA A 176 10.81 -28.95 15.14
CA ALA A 176 11.95 -29.31 15.98
C ALA A 176 11.48 -29.65 17.39
N LYS A 177 10.66 -28.77 18.01
CA LYS A 177 10.11 -28.96 19.35
C LYS A 177 9.32 -30.27 19.46
N ILE A 178 8.38 -30.53 18.56
CA ILE A 178 7.59 -31.77 18.55
C ILE A 178 8.48 -33.01 18.38
N ASN A 179 9.50 -32.95 17.51
CA ASN A 179 10.40 -34.08 17.32
C ASN A 179 11.30 -34.32 18.55
N LYS A 180 11.73 -33.26 19.25
CA LYS A 180 12.48 -33.36 20.51
C LYS A 180 11.64 -34.05 21.59
N ASP A 181 10.39 -33.63 21.77
CA ASP A 181 9.48 -34.23 22.75
C ASP A 181 9.18 -35.70 22.47
N LYS A 182 9.19 -36.10 21.19
CA LYS A 182 9.05 -37.50 20.76
C LYS A 182 10.36 -38.30 20.84
N GLY A 183 11.47 -37.68 21.27
CA GLY A 183 12.80 -38.31 21.31
C GLY A 183 13.48 -38.48 19.96
N ASN A 184 12.94 -37.90 18.89
CA ASN A 184 13.51 -37.95 17.54
C ASN A 184 14.57 -36.84 17.35
N MET A 185 15.73 -37.04 17.96
CA MET A 185 16.83 -36.06 17.95
C MET A 185 17.41 -35.81 16.55
N ALA A 186 17.33 -36.79 15.64
CA ALA A 186 17.78 -36.64 14.25
C ALA A 186 16.93 -35.58 13.51
N LYS A 187 15.60 -35.69 13.60
CA LYS A 187 14.70 -34.69 13.00
C LYS A 187 14.75 -33.35 13.71
N TRP A 188 14.94 -33.34 15.03
CA TRP A 188 15.18 -32.10 15.77
C TRP A 188 16.40 -31.33 15.22
N SER A 189 17.54 -32.02 15.06
CA SER A 189 18.75 -31.40 14.52
C SER A 189 18.53 -30.91 13.09
N GLU A 190 17.89 -31.71 12.24
CA GLU A 190 17.59 -31.33 10.85
C GLU A 190 16.82 -30.00 10.75
N TYR A 191 15.75 -29.83 11.54
CA TYR A 191 14.98 -28.58 11.53
C TYR A 191 15.73 -27.42 12.18
N LYS A 192 16.55 -27.69 13.21
CA LYS A 192 17.42 -26.67 13.80
C LYS A 192 18.42 -26.14 12.76
N ASP A 193 19.08 -27.03 12.03
CA ASP A 193 20.06 -26.68 11.00
C ASP A 193 19.41 -25.88 9.86
N LEU A 194 18.15 -26.16 9.52
CA LEU A 194 17.38 -25.38 8.54
C LEU A 194 17.14 -23.94 9.01
N ILE A 195 16.82 -23.73 10.30
CA ILE A 195 16.66 -22.40 10.87
C ILE A 195 18.02 -21.69 10.91
N GLU A 196 19.07 -22.36 11.37
CA GLU A 196 20.41 -21.79 11.45
C GLU A 196 20.94 -21.33 10.08
N LYS A 197 20.68 -22.12 9.03
CA LYS A 197 21.12 -21.82 7.68
C LYS A 197 20.34 -20.69 7.01
N ASN A 198 19.01 -20.68 7.15
CA ASN A 198 18.15 -19.77 6.38
C ASN A 198 17.68 -18.56 7.18
N TYR A 199 17.69 -18.64 8.52
CA TYR A 199 17.24 -17.60 9.44
C TYR A 199 18.17 -17.49 10.68
N PRO A 200 19.47 -17.17 10.48
CA PRO A 200 20.47 -17.14 11.57
C PRO A 200 20.14 -16.14 12.69
N ASP A 201 19.45 -15.05 12.38
CA ASP A 201 19.05 -14.02 13.34
C ASP A 201 17.69 -14.30 14.00
N SER A 202 17.08 -15.46 13.72
CA SER A 202 15.76 -15.79 14.25
C SER A 202 15.78 -15.98 15.76
N PRO A 203 14.82 -15.41 16.51
CA PRO A 203 14.70 -15.66 17.95
C PRO A 203 14.50 -17.15 18.26
N PHE A 204 13.89 -17.91 17.33
CA PHE A 204 13.70 -19.35 17.48
C PHE A 204 15.01 -20.12 17.55
N LEU A 205 16.05 -19.67 16.84
CA LEU A 205 17.37 -20.30 16.89
C LEU A 205 18.01 -20.13 18.26
N SER A 206 17.93 -18.92 18.82
CA SER A 206 18.40 -18.61 20.18
C SER A 206 17.68 -19.46 21.23
N ILE A 207 16.38 -19.66 21.07
CA ILE A 207 15.58 -20.52 21.97
C ILE A 207 16.01 -21.99 21.85
N LEU A 208 16.22 -22.50 20.63
CA LEU A 208 16.68 -23.87 20.41
C LEU A 208 18.11 -24.10 20.94
N ASN A 209 18.97 -23.10 20.87
CA ASN A 209 20.31 -23.14 21.45
C ASN A 209 20.28 -23.07 22.99
N ASN A 210 19.42 -22.25 23.58
CA ASN A 210 19.28 -22.12 25.03
C ASN A 210 18.56 -23.31 25.67
N THR A 211 17.71 -24.03 24.93
CA THR A 211 17.07 -25.28 25.41
C THR A 211 18.00 -26.50 25.41
N LEU A 212 19.31 -26.30 25.26
CA LEU A 212 20.35 -27.30 25.53
C LEU A 212 20.59 -27.54 27.03
N GLU A 213 20.10 -26.65 27.92
CA GLU A 213 20.15 -26.90 29.36
C GLU A 213 18.93 -27.71 29.85
N LYS A 214 19.17 -29.01 30.04
CA LYS A 214 18.50 -29.97 30.94
C LYS A 214 17.02 -29.66 31.29
N GLN A 215 16.11 -30.50 30.79
CA GLN A 215 14.93 -30.86 31.59
C GLN A 215 15.02 -32.35 31.97
N PRO A 216 15.01 -32.68 33.27
CA PRO A 216 14.66 -34.02 33.71
C PRO A 216 13.15 -34.24 33.53
N ASP A 217 12.78 -35.51 33.38
CA ASP A 217 11.43 -36.04 33.18
C ASP A 217 10.30 -35.17 33.74
N LYS A 218 9.46 -34.62 32.85
CA LYS A 218 8.15 -34.09 33.23
C LYS A 218 7.08 -35.14 32.92
N PRO A 219 6.19 -35.46 33.88
CA PRO A 219 5.06 -36.34 33.61
C PRO A 219 4.15 -35.71 32.55
N LYS A 220 3.49 -36.56 31.75
CA LYS A 220 2.35 -36.18 30.92
C LYS A 220 1.30 -35.53 31.85
N VAL A 221 1.06 -34.23 31.69
CA VAL A 221 -0.01 -33.52 32.42
C VAL A 221 -0.96 -32.88 31.40
N GLU A 222 -2.11 -33.53 31.28
CA GLU A 222 -3.48 -32.99 31.18
C GLU A 222 -3.73 -31.68 30.40
N GLU A 223 -4.42 -31.88 29.27
CA GLU A 223 -5.58 -31.13 28.74
C GLU A 223 -5.58 -29.58 28.84
N ASN A 224 -5.52 -28.90 27.68
CA ASN A 224 -6.00 -27.52 27.49
C ASN A 224 -5.43 -26.41 28.39
N THR A 225 -4.34 -26.66 29.11
CA THR A 225 -3.73 -25.68 30.03
C THR A 225 -2.76 -24.73 29.33
N SER A 226 -2.01 -25.18 28.32
CA SER A 226 -0.94 -24.37 27.69
C SER A 226 -1.43 -23.05 27.09
N ASP A 227 -2.42 -23.07 26.17
CA ASP A 227 -2.90 -21.83 25.55
C ASP A 227 -3.65 -20.92 26.53
N LYS A 228 -4.37 -21.49 27.51
CA LYS A 228 -4.94 -20.71 28.63
C LYS A 228 -3.84 -20.08 29.48
N ILE A 229 -2.71 -20.76 29.67
CA ILE A 229 -1.54 -20.23 30.37
C ILE A 229 -0.89 -19.12 29.54
N VAL A 230 -0.72 -19.29 28.22
CA VAL A 230 -0.18 -18.25 27.34
C VAL A 230 -1.10 -17.02 27.32
N GLU A 231 -2.41 -17.20 27.17
CA GLU A 231 -3.39 -16.11 27.25
C GLU A 231 -3.41 -15.45 28.63
N ALA A 232 -3.37 -16.23 29.71
CA ALA A 232 -3.32 -15.71 31.07
C ALA A 232 -2.03 -14.95 31.35
N ASN A 233 -0.88 -15.45 30.87
CA ASN A 233 0.40 -14.78 30.97
C ASN A 233 0.41 -13.50 30.15
N TYR A 234 -0.19 -13.50 28.96
CA TYR A 234 -0.31 -12.30 28.13
C TYR A 234 -1.18 -11.25 28.85
N ARG A 235 -2.31 -11.66 29.45
CA ARG A 235 -3.16 -10.78 30.26
C ARG A 235 -2.41 -10.21 31.46
N LYS A 236 -1.63 -11.03 32.19
CA LYS A 236 -0.80 -10.58 33.31
C LYS A 236 0.29 -9.60 32.86
N MET A 237 0.94 -9.88 31.72
CA MET A 237 1.96 -8.99 31.16
C MET A 237 1.34 -7.66 30.74
N LEU A 238 0.14 -7.69 30.13
CA LEU A 238 -0.60 -6.49 29.76
C LEU A 238 -1.03 -5.67 30.98
N GLU A 239 -1.49 -6.32 32.05
CA GLU A 239 -1.84 -5.67 33.31
C GLU A 239 -0.61 -5.03 33.96
N ALA A 240 0.52 -5.75 34.03
CA ALA A 240 1.78 -5.20 34.52
C ALA A 240 2.25 -4.01 33.68
N TYR A 241 2.13 -4.08 32.35
CA TYR A 241 2.41 -2.96 31.44
C TYR A 241 1.52 -1.74 31.75
N GLN A 242 0.21 -1.92 31.88
CA GLN A 242 -0.74 -0.84 32.20
C GLN A 242 -0.44 -0.17 33.54
N ASN A 243 0.06 -0.95 34.51
CA ASN A 243 0.47 -0.46 35.82
C ASN A 243 1.92 0.09 35.84
N LYS A 244 2.60 0.20 34.69
CA LYS A 244 4.01 0.61 34.53
C LYS A 244 5.02 -0.27 35.29
N GLN A 245 4.67 -1.53 35.52
CA GLN A 245 5.51 -2.53 36.18
C GLN A 245 6.34 -3.29 35.13
N PHE A 246 7.20 -2.59 34.39
CA PHE A 246 7.90 -3.13 33.22
C PHE A 246 8.81 -4.31 33.54
N GLU A 247 9.52 -4.29 34.66
CA GLU A 247 10.33 -5.44 35.11
C GLU A 247 9.49 -6.69 35.34
N GLN A 248 8.31 -6.56 35.98
CA GLN A 248 7.42 -7.70 36.17
C GLN A 248 6.87 -8.23 34.85
N ALA A 249 6.49 -7.33 33.93
CA ALA A 249 6.05 -7.72 32.59
C ALA A 249 7.14 -8.48 31.81
N ARG A 250 8.41 -8.07 31.90
CA ARG A 250 9.54 -8.78 31.28
C ARG A 250 9.82 -10.13 31.93
N ILE A 251 9.69 -10.24 33.26
CA ILE A 251 9.77 -11.54 33.95
C ILE A 251 8.67 -12.49 33.44
N ILE A 252 7.43 -12.00 33.32
CA ILE A 252 6.31 -12.80 32.79
C ILE A 252 6.60 -13.27 31.36
N LYS A 253 7.12 -12.39 30.49
CA LYS A 253 7.53 -12.76 29.13
C LYS A 253 8.63 -13.82 29.14
N ALA A 254 9.69 -13.62 29.92
CA ALA A 254 10.81 -14.56 29.99
C ALA A 254 10.39 -15.94 30.49
N GLU A 255 9.52 -16.01 31.53
CA GLU A 255 8.98 -17.28 32.01
C GLU A 255 8.06 -17.95 30.99
N ASN A 256 7.27 -17.16 30.25
CA ASN A 256 6.45 -17.69 29.16
C ASN A 256 7.33 -18.25 28.03
N ASP A 257 8.35 -17.53 27.61
CA ASP A 257 9.22 -17.91 26.49
C ASP A 257 10.01 -19.21 26.78
N LYS A 258 10.35 -19.50 28.04
CA LYS A 258 11.01 -20.78 28.43
C LYS A 258 10.22 -22.03 28.03
N THR A 259 8.89 -21.96 28.02
CA THR A 259 8.02 -23.13 27.84
C THR A 259 7.11 -23.02 26.62
N ASN A 260 6.72 -21.79 26.27
CA ASN A 260 5.70 -21.47 25.28
C ASN A 260 6.21 -20.53 24.16
N ALA A 261 7.52 -20.41 23.99
CA ALA A 261 8.09 -19.69 22.85
C ALA A 261 7.52 -20.21 21.52
N GLY A 262 7.24 -19.30 20.58
CA GLY A 262 6.64 -19.61 19.28
C GLY A 262 5.13 -19.90 19.33
N SER A 263 4.48 -19.58 20.44
CA SER A 263 3.03 -19.59 20.55
C SER A 263 2.37 -18.61 19.56
N ALA A 264 1.07 -18.78 19.33
CA ALA A 264 0.28 -17.89 18.47
C ALA A 264 0.28 -16.42 18.93
N LEU A 265 0.55 -16.16 20.21
CA LEU A 265 0.60 -14.82 20.78
C LEU A 265 2.02 -14.24 20.86
N GLN A 266 3.05 -14.97 20.42
CA GLN A 266 4.46 -14.56 20.57
C GLN A 266 4.73 -13.16 20.02
N SER A 267 4.22 -12.86 18.83
CA SER A 267 4.37 -11.53 18.21
C SER A 267 3.79 -10.41 19.07
N ARG A 268 2.70 -10.68 19.80
CA ARG A 268 2.07 -9.71 20.71
C ARG A 268 2.88 -9.52 22.00
N PHE A 269 3.48 -10.58 22.54
CA PHE A 269 4.43 -10.47 23.65
C PHE A 269 5.65 -9.63 23.25
N ASP A 270 6.19 -9.85 22.06
CA ASP A 270 7.36 -9.13 21.55
C ASP A 270 7.04 -7.64 21.32
N LEU A 271 5.85 -7.32 20.79
CA LEU A 271 5.39 -5.93 20.66
C LEU A 271 5.26 -5.23 22.02
N LEU A 272 4.67 -5.90 23.01
CA LEU A 272 4.51 -5.29 24.34
C LEU A 272 5.87 -5.01 25.00
N ASP A 273 6.86 -5.87 24.79
CA ASP A 273 8.24 -5.63 25.22
C ASP A 273 8.93 -4.48 24.47
N ALA A 274 8.68 -4.32 23.17
CA ALA A 274 9.12 -3.15 22.44
C ALA A 274 8.51 -1.87 23.03
N LEU A 275 7.19 -1.84 23.27
CA LEU A 275 6.50 -0.67 23.82
C LEU A 275 7.04 -0.26 25.19
N MET A 276 7.27 -1.21 26.09
CA MET A 276 7.90 -0.95 27.39
C MET A 276 9.26 -0.29 27.25
N THR A 277 10.10 -0.80 26.34
CA THR A 277 11.43 -0.26 26.07
C THR A 277 11.35 1.19 25.55
N GLY A 278 10.36 1.49 24.71
CA GLY A 278 10.11 2.85 24.22
C GLY A 278 9.61 3.81 25.31
N GLU A 279 8.82 3.33 26.27
CA GLU A 279 8.33 4.13 27.41
C GLU A 279 9.43 4.43 28.45
N GLU A 280 10.40 3.54 28.62
CA GLU A 280 11.58 3.75 29.46
C GLU A 280 12.58 4.73 28.85
N GLY A 281 12.41 5.08 27.57
CA GLY A 281 13.22 6.09 26.86
C GLY A 281 14.46 5.54 26.16
N ASP A 282 14.65 4.21 26.11
CA ASP A 282 15.70 3.59 25.29
C ASP A 282 15.23 3.47 23.84
N TYR A 283 15.33 4.58 23.11
CA TYR A 283 14.81 4.67 21.75
C TYR A 283 15.58 3.83 20.72
N GLU A 284 16.88 3.57 20.93
CA GLU A 284 17.67 2.72 20.05
C GLU A 284 17.28 1.24 20.24
N ALA A 285 17.18 0.77 21.49
CA ALA A 285 16.70 -0.58 21.76
C ALA A 285 15.23 -0.75 21.32
N TYR A 286 14.40 0.28 21.50
CA TYR A 286 13.02 0.28 21.01
C TYR A 286 12.96 0.14 19.48
N LYS A 287 13.74 0.94 18.74
CA LYS A 287 13.83 0.86 17.29
C LYS A 287 14.30 -0.52 16.83
N SER A 288 15.33 -1.06 17.48
CA SER A 288 15.83 -2.41 17.18
C SER A 288 14.78 -3.49 17.42
N LYS A 289 14.02 -3.43 18.52
CA LYS A 289 12.95 -4.39 18.83
C LYS A 289 11.79 -4.29 17.83
N LEU A 290 11.39 -3.07 17.45
CA LEU A 290 10.36 -2.88 16.42
C LEU A 290 10.81 -3.40 15.05
N GLN A 291 12.07 -3.18 14.67
CA GLN A 291 12.62 -3.72 13.43
C GLN A 291 12.65 -5.25 13.46
N ALA A 292 13.08 -5.85 14.58
CA ALA A 292 13.04 -7.30 14.75
C ALA A 292 11.62 -7.87 14.64
N ILE A 293 10.58 -7.15 15.08
CA ILE A 293 9.18 -7.56 14.90
C ILE A 293 8.79 -7.54 13.42
N ILE A 294 9.25 -6.53 12.67
CA ILE A 294 9.00 -6.44 11.22
C ILE A 294 9.71 -7.56 10.48
N ASP A 295 10.94 -7.88 10.87
CA ASP A 295 11.74 -8.90 10.18
C ASP A 295 11.25 -10.32 10.51
N ASN A 296 10.86 -10.57 11.76
CA ASN A 296 10.39 -11.88 12.21
C ASN A 296 8.91 -12.15 11.93
N TYR A 297 8.09 -11.11 11.77
CA TYR A 297 6.64 -11.23 11.56
C TYR A 297 6.12 -10.31 10.43
N PRO A 298 6.75 -10.26 9.23
CA PRO A 298 6.62 -9.17 8.24
C PRO A 298 5.20 -8.86 7.78
N ASP A 299 4.36 -9.89 7.71
CA ASP A 299 3.00 -9.83 7.19
C ASP A 299 1.92 -9.77 8.32
N SER A 300 2.34 -9.65 9.58
CA SER A 300 1.45 -9.60 10.76
C SER A 300 0.82 -8.22 11.00
N GLU A 301 -0.36 -8.20 11.63
CA GLU A 301 -0.95 -6.95 12.15
C GLU A 301 -0.01 -6.24 13.14
N VAL A 302 0.76 -7.04 13.88
CA VAL A 302 1.77 -6.57 14.83
C VAL A 302 2.94 -5.89 14.11
N SER A 303 3.36 -6.38 12.95
CA SER A 303 4.39 -5.76 12.10
C SER A 303 3.92 -4.45 11.51
N GLU A 304 2.68 -4.37 11.04
CA GLU A 304 2.09 -3.10 10.58
C GLU A 304 2.04 -2.07 11.72
N THR A 305 1.64 -2.53 12.91
CA THR A 305 1.67 -1.74 14.13
C THR A 305 3.09 -1.28 14.47
N ALA A 306 4.10 -2.17 14.34
CA ALA A 306 5.50 -1.85 14.58
C ALA A 306 6.07 -0.85 13.56
N LYS A 307 5.70 -0.94 12.28
CA LYS A 307 6.04 0.06 11.24
C LYS A 307 5.47 1.43 11.59
N ASN A 308 4.21 1.48 12.04
CA ASN A 308 3.57 2.72 12.48
C ASN A 308 4.29 3.33 13.70
N TYR A 309 4.70 2.51 14.66
CA TYR A 309 5.49 2.95 15.80
C TYR A 309 6.89 3.43 15.40
N LEU A 310 7.58 2.74 14.48
CA LEU A 310 8.86 3.21 13.93
C LEU A 310 8.72 4.53 13.19
N TYR A 311 7.67 4.67 12.37
CA TYR A 311 7.38 5.92 11.68
C TYR A 311 7.11 7.06 12.66
N ALA A 312 6.28 6.84 13.68
CA ALA A 312 6.01 7.81 14.73
C ALA A 312 7.25 8.14 15.56
N LEU A 313 8.08 7.14 15.87
CA LEU A 313 9.34 7.31 16.60
C LEU A 313 10.34 8.11 15.77
N ASN A 314 10.56 7.76 14.51
CA ASN A 314 11.44 8.51 13.62
C ASN A 314 10.93 9.94 13.46
N LYS A 315 9.62 10.15 13.32
CA LYS A 315 9.02 11.49 13.33
C LYS A 315 9.30 12.25 14.65
N LYS A 316 9.16 11.60 15.81
CA LYS A 316 9.42 12.18 17.13
C LYS A 316 10.91 12.45 17.37
N LEU A 317 11.79 11.55 16.99
CA LEU A 317 13.24 11.70 17.11
C LEU A 317 13.77 12.73 16.12
N ASN A 318 13.21 12.84 14.92
CA ASN A 318 13.52 13.92 13.98
C ASN A 318 13.00 15.30 14.46
N VAL A 319 12.06 15.31 15.41
CA VAL A 319 11.60 16.51 16.15
C VAL A 319 12.47 16.78 17.39
N ASN A 320 13.07 15.75 18.01
CA ASN A 320 13.89 15.87 19.23
C ASN A 320 15.42 15.88 18.97
N SER A 321 15.88 15.67 17.75
CA SER A 321 17.28 15.83 17.34
C SER A 321 17.53 17.29 16.92
N GLU A 322 17.35 18.19 17.88
CA GLU A 322 18.19 19.37 17.99
C GLU A 322 19.19 19.11 19.12
N ASP A 323 20.26 18.38 18.77
CA ASP A 323 21.61 18.82 19.10
C ASP A 323 22.63 18.00 18.29
N GLY A 324 23.37 18.71 17.42
CA GLY A 324 24.70 18.27 17.01
C GLY A 324 24.88 17.44 15.74
N ASN A 325 24.24 17.77 14.60
CA ASN A 325 25.01 17.91 13.36
C ASN A 325 24.26 18.70 12.30
N SER A 326 24.83 19.83 11.91
CA SER A 326 24.30 20.71 10.87
C SER A 326 24.42 20.07 9.48
N GLN A 327 23.35 19.44 9.00
CA GLN A 327 23.02 19.66 7.59
C GLN A 327 22.31 21.02 7.53
N GLN A 328 23.02 22.04 7.04
CA GLN A 328 22.41 23.32 6.69
C GLN A 328 21.15 23.02 5.88
N SER A 329 19.99 23.45 6.40
CA SER A 329 18.74 23.33 5.65
C SER A 329 18.92 24.05 4.31
N LEU A 330 18.68 23.35 3.21
CA LEU A 330 18.67 23.92 1.86
C LEU A 330 17.65 25.07 1.74
N TYR A 331 16.64 25.05 2.60
CA TYR A 331 15.56 26.01 2.69
C TYR A 331 15.84 27.08 3.75
N GLN A 332 15.39 28.32 3.48
CA GLN A 332 15.61 29.46 4.37
C GLN A 332 14.28 30.06 4.81
N TYR A 333 14.16 30.35 6.11
CA TYR A 333 12.97 31.00 6.65
C TYR A 333 13.16 32.52 6.65
N GLN A 334 12.14 33.22 6.16
CA GLN A 334 12.06 34.67 6.10
C GLN A 334 10.65 35.07 6.55
N SER A 335 10.55 35.88 7.60
CA SER A 335 9.26 36.24 8.20
C SER A 335 8.40 37.14 7.30
N ASP A 336 9.02 37.87 6.39
CA ASP A 336 8.39 38.83 5.46
C ASP A 336 8.35 38.32 4.01
N ALA A 337 8.76 37.07 3.77
CA ALA A 337 8.77 36.51 2.43
C ALA A 337 7.36 36.36 1.85
N LYS A 338 7.22 36.69 0.56
CA LYS A 338 6.00 36.36 -0.19
C LYS A 338 5.78 34.86 -0.21
N LEU A 339 4.67 34.42 0.36
CA LEU A 339 4.28 33.02 0.45
C LEU A 339 3.34 32.63 -0.69
N PHE A 340 3.51 31.41 -1.17
CA PHE A 340 2.56 30.68 -1.99
C PHE A 340 1.92 29.59 -1.14
N TYR A 341 0.68 29.28 -1.40
CA TYR A 341 0.06 28.06 -0.93
C TYR A 341 0.26 26.98 -1.99
N PHE A 342 0.50 25.74 -1.57
CA PHE A 342 0.40 24.60 -2.47
C PHE A 342 -0.42 23.45 -1.87
N LEU A 343 -1.05 22.72 -2.77
CA LEU A 343 -1.62 21.40 -2.56
C LEU A 343 -0.80 20.40 -3.38
N ALA A 344 -0.04 19.53 -2.70
CA ALA A 344 0.64 18.40 -3.32
C ALA A 344 -0.30 17.20 -3.31
N ILE A 345 -0.51 16.61 -4.48
CA ILE A 345 -1.41 15.48 -4.69
C ILE A 345 -0.76 14.46 -5.62
N PRO A 346 -1.15 13.17 -5.52
CA PRO A 346 -0.79 12.19 -6.53
C PRO A 346 -1.22 12.65 -7.93
N ASN A 347 -0.34 12.50 -8.90
CA ASN A 347 -0.62 12.75 -10.30
C ASN A 347 -1.81 11.88 -10.73
N SER A 348 -2.92 12.52 -11.08
CA SER A 348 -4.20 11.86 -11.34
C SER A 348 -4.98 12.60 -12.43
N PRO A 349 -5.92 11.91 -13.11
CA PRO A 349 -6.80 12.56 -14.08
C PRO A 349 -7.73 13.60 -13.45
N ASP A 350 -7.86 13.61 -12.13
CA ASP A 350 -8.72 14.55 -11.40
C ASP A 350 -8.04 15.92 -11.16
N GLY A 351 -6.79 16.11 -11.60
CA GLY A 351 -6.05 17.36 -11.39
C GLY A 351 -6.83 18.61 -11.84
N ASP A 352 -7.45 18.58 -13.03
CA ASP A 352 -8.23 19.73 -13.53
C ASP A 352 -9.53 19.94 -12.76
N LYS A 353 -10.15 18.85 -12.28
CA LYS A 353 -11.34 18.94 -11.41
C LYS A 353 -10.99 19.58 -10.06
N ILE A 354 -9.86 19.21 -9.47
CA ILE A 354 -9.38 19.79 -8.21
C ILE A 354 -9.07 21.27 -8.39
N LYS A 355 -8.45 21.66 -9.51
CA LYS A 355 -8.26 23.09 -9.85
C LYS A 355 -9.60 23.83 -9.94
N SER A 356 -10.60 23.26 -10.62
CA SER A 356 -11.94 23.85 -10.69
C SER A 356 -12.58 23.99 -9.31
N ASN A 357 -12.42 23.01 -8.42
CA ASN A 357 -12.93 23.08 -7.06
C ASN A 357 -12.23 24.18 -6.24
N ILE A 358 -10.92 24.33 -6.37
CA ILE A 358 -10.17 25.41 -5.69
C ILE A 358 -10.55 26.79 -6.26
N LEU A 359 -10.76 26.91 -7.57
CA LEU A 359 -11.27 28.15 -8.17
C LEU A 359 -12.67 28.51 -7.64
N GLN A 360 -13.53 27.51 -7.45
CA GLN A 360 -14.85 27.71 -6.84
C GLN A 360 -14.72 28.16 -5.38
N TYR A 361 -13.85 27.51 -4.59
CA TYR A 361 -13.54 27.91 -3.22
C TYR A 361 -13.05 29.36 -3.14
N ASN A 362 -12.12 29.75 -4.02
CA ASN A 362 -11.61 31.13 -4.09
C ASN A 362 -12.71 32.12 -4.44
N SER A 363 -13.57 31.80 -5.41
CA SER A 363 -14.70 32.65 -5.80
C SER A 363 -15.74 32.82 -4.68
N THR A 364 -15.87 31.84 -3.78
CA THR A 364 -16.83 31.88 -2.67
C THR A 364 -16.28 32.58 -1.43
N TYR A 365 -15.04 32.29 -1.04
CA TYR A 365 -14.48 32.74 0.25
C TYR A 365 -13.41 33.82 0.14
N ASN A 366 -12.81 34.00 -1.04
CA ASN A 366 -11.66 34.88 -1.27
C ASN A 366 -11.88 35.76 -2.53
N SER A 367 -13.13 36.14 -2.81
CA SER A 367 -13.52 36.84 -4.05
C SER A 367 -12.93 38.25 -4.20
N ASN A 368 -12.58 38.89 -3.07
CA ASN A 368 -11.93 40.20 -3.04
C ASN A 368 -10.40 40.11 -3.20
N ASP A 369 -9.84 38.90 -3.12
CA ASP A 369 -8.41 38.65 -3.25
C ASP A 369 -8.08 38.37 -4.72
N ASN A 370 -7.02 38.99 -5.24
CA ASN A 370 -6.56 38.79 -6.61
C ASN A 370 -5.72 37.50 -6.76
N LEU A 371 -6.21 36.38 -6.20
CA LEU A 371 -5.48 35.13 -6.16
C LEU A 371 -5.30 34.53 -7.55
N GLN A 372 -4.11 34.00 -7.83
CA GLN A 372 -3.86 33.25 -9.06
C GLN A 372 -3.63 31.77 -8.75
N LEU A 373 -4.27 30.91 -9.54
CA LEU A 373 -4.11 29.47 -9.46
C LEU A 373 -3.27 28.96 -10.63
N THR A 374 -2.22 28.23 -10.31
CA THR A 374 -1.33 27.58 -11.27
C THR A 374 -1.12 26.12 -10.88
N SER A 375 -0.52 25.33 -11.77
CA SER A 375 -0.14 23.95 -11.41
C SER A 375 1.12 23.53 -12.14
N THR A 376 1.94 22.74 -11.47
CA THR A 376 3.13 22.10 -12.04
C THR A 376 3.25 20.67 -11.52
N PHE A 377 4.18 19.91 -12.07
CA PHE A 377 4.59 18.62 -11.53
C PHE A 377 5.88 18.81 -10.74
N LEU A 378 5.93 18.24 -9.54
CA LEU A 378 7.18 18.13 -8.78
C LEU A 378 8.03 17.00 -9.37
N ASP A 379 7.39 15.86 -9.59
CA ASP A 379 7.93 14.66 -10.24
C ASP A 379 6.84 13.96 -11.07
N ASP A 380 7.11 12.75 -11.54
CA ASP A 380 6.16 11.94 -12.32
C ASP A 380 4.92 11.49 -11.52
N LYS A 381 5.03 11.46 -10.19
CA LYS A 381 4.02 10.94 -9.25
C LYS A 381 3.26 12.04 -8.53
N THR A 382 3.77 13.27 -8.51
CA THR A 382 3.29 14.35 -7.63
C THR A 382 2.98 15.60 -8.45
N GLN A 383 1.70 15.96 -8.47
CA GLN A 383 1.23 17.22 -9.01
C GLN A 383 1.09 18.26 -7.88
N MET A 384 1.54 19.48 -8.15
CA MET A 384 1.45 20.62 -7.26
C MET A 384 0.45 21.61 -7.83
N ILE A 385 -0.63 21.89 -7.10
CA ILE A 385 -1.56 22.98 -7.41
C ILE A 385 -1.22 24.15 -6.49
N ILE A 386 -0.96 25.31 -7.07
CA ILE A 386 -0.37 26.46 -6.37
C ILE A 386 -1.34 27.62 -6.44
N VAL A 387 -1.56 28.26 -5.29
CA VAL A 387 -2.27 29.54 -5.20
C VAL A 387 -1.27 30.59 -4.73
N ASN A 388 -1.23 31.72 -5.42
CA ASN A 388 -0.30 32.81 -5.12
C ASN A 388 -1.00 34.18 -5.21
N ASN A 389 -0.19 35.24 -5.13
CA ASN A 389 -0.63 36.64 -5.13
C ASN A 389 -1.43 37.05 -3.88
N PHE A 390 -1.08 36.47 -2.73
CA PHE A 390 -1.55 36.94 -1.42
C PHE A 390 -1.00 38.33 -1.10
N ALA A 391 -1.78 39.14 -0.38
CA ALA A 391 -1.39 40.49 0.00
C ALA A 391 -0.15 40.50 0.91
N ASP A 392 -0.09 39.55 1.85
CA ASP A 392 1.00 39.40 2.81
C ASP A 392 1.13 37.93 3.27
N PRO A 393 2.17 37.56 4.05
CA PRO A 393 2.35 36.20 4.55
C PRO A 393 1.20 35.73 5.46
N ALA A 394 0.56 36.62 6.21
CA ALA A 394 -0.54 36.29 7.10
C ALA A 394 -1.79 35.88 6.31
N ALA A 395 -2.06 36.53 5.18
CA ALA A 395 -3.14 36.17 4.25
C ALA A 395 -2.95 34.76 3.67
N ALA A 396 -1.72 34.39 3.31
CA ALA A 396 -1.42 33.03 2.82
C ALA A 396 -1.64 31.95 3.92
N ILE A 397 -1.24 32.25 5.16
CA ILE A 397 -1.46 31.35 6.31
C ILE A 397 -2.95 31.23 6.64
N HIS A 398 -3.70 32.34 6.60
CA HIS A 398 -5.15 32.33 6.79
C HIS A 398 -5.84 31.48 5.72
N TYR A 399 -5.45 31.67 4.45
CA TYR A 399 -5.94 30.87 3.34
C TYR A 399 -5.69 29.38 3.54
N LEU A 400 -4.47 28.98 3.94
CA LEU A 400 -4.13 27.59 4.26
C LEU A 400 -5.06 27.01 5.33
N LYS A 401 -5.27 27.73 6.43
CA LYS A 401 -6.14 27.27 7.54
C LYS A 401 -7.57 27.04 7.08
N GLY A 402 -8.09 27.91 6.21
CA GLY A 402 -9.41 27.74 5.62
C GLY A 402 -9.49 26.52 4.70
N ILE A 403 -8.65 26.51 3.65
CA ILE A 403 -8.75 25.51 2.59
C ILE A 403 -8.39 24.09 3.05
N ALA A 404 -7.47 23.93 4.01
CA ALA A 404 -7.10 22.61 4.53
C ALA A 404 -8.25 21.93 5.30
N THR A 405 -9.24 22.69 5.77
CA THR A 405 -10.46 22.14 6.40
C THR A 405 -11.57 21.86 5.39
N GLU A 406 -11.42 22.34 4.14
CA GLU A 406 -12.44 22.25 3.11
C GLU A 406 -12.39 20.91 2.38
N ARG A 407 -13.24 19.97 2.80
CA ARG A 407 -13.29 18.63 2.19
C ARG A 407 -13.84 18.62 0.76
N SER A 408 -14.58 19.65 0.35
CA SER A 408 -15.18 19.71 -1.00
C SER A 408 -14.14 19.80 -2.12
N ILE A 409 -12.93 20.32 -1.85
CA ILE A 409 -11.89 20.48 -2.89
C ILE A 409 -11.42 19.14 -3.47
N LEU A 410 -11.47 18.06 -2.67
CA LEU A 410 -11.13 16.69 -3.08
C LEU A 410 -12.36 15.77 -3.21
N GLN A 411 -13.57 16.30 -3.02
CA GLN A 411 -14.79 15.50 -3.10
C GLN A 411 -15.04 15.02 -4.54
N ASN A 412 -15.52 13.77 -4.67
CA ASN A 412 -15.77 13.11 -5.95
C ASN A 412 -14.50 13.01 -6.82
N THR A 413 -13.31 13.02 -6.21
CA THR A 413 -12.04 12.71 -6.87
C THR A 413 -11.54 11.36 -6.39
N SER A 414 -10.60 10.78 -7.14
CA SER A 414 -9.91 9.54 -6.78
C SER A 414 -8.90 9.75 -5.64
N ILE A 415 -8.72 10.98 -5.18
CA ILE A 415 -7.76 11.37 -4.15
C ILE A 415 -8.47 11.48 -2.81
N SER A 416 -8.13 10.58 -1.89
CA SER A 416 -8.60 10.68 -0.50
C SER A 416 -8.11 11.99 0.12
N PRO A 417 -8.93 12.68 0.94
CA PRO A 417 -8.52 13.92 1.60
C PRO A 417 -7.19 13.82 2.37
N GLU A 418 -6.89 12.64 2.90
CA GLU A 418 -5.69 12.31 3.66
C GLU A 418 -4.40 12.28 2.82
N LYS A 419 -4.54 12.22 1.48
CA LYS A 419 -3.41 12.20 0.53
C LYS A 419 -3.08 13.58 -0.05
N GLY A 420 -3.88 14.60 0.26
CA GLY A 420 -3.57 15.99 -0.10
C GLY A 420 -2.66 16.62 0.95
N THR A 421 -1.45 17.03 0.57
CA THR A 421 -0.57 17.77 1.47
C THR A 421 -0.71 19.27 1.21
N HIS A 422 -1.13 19.99 2.24
CA HIS A 422 -1.32 21.44 2.23
C HIS A 422 -0.16 22.13 2.96
N ALA A 423 0.48 23.12 2.34
CA ALA A 423 1.49 23.94 3.01
C ALA A 423 1.66 25.31 2.35
N VAL A 424 2.38 26.21 3.01
CA VAL A 424 2.80 27.50 2.44
C VAL A 424 4.32 27.58 2.29
N ILE A 425 4.80 28.10 1.17
CA ILE A 425 6.21 28.11 0.77
C ILE A 425 6.62 29.48 0.21
N SER A 426 7.83 29.96 0.53
CA SER A 426 8.35 31.16 -0.12
C SER A 426 8.69 30.89 -1.59
N GLN A 427 8.66 31.91 -2.44
CA GLN A 427 9.04 31.79 -3.84
C GLN A 427 10.46 31.20 -4.03
N GLU A 428 11.41 31.59 -3.18
CA GLU A 428 12.78 31.08 -3.20
C GLU A 428 12.84 29.59 -2.85
N ASN A 429 12.17 29.18 -1.77
CA ASN A 429 12.13 27.78 -1.36
C ASN A 429 11.36 26.91 -2.38
N PHE A 430 10.34 27.47 -3.04
CA PHE A 430 9.60 26.77 -4.08
C PHE A 430 10.47 26.45 -5.30
N THR A 431 11.32 27.40 -5.70
CA THR A 431 12.28 27.18 -6.80
C THR A 431 13.27 26.07 -6.46
N LYS A 432 13.73 26.01 -5.21
CA LYS A 432 14.60 24.94 -4.72
C LYS A 432 13.88 23.59 -4.69
N LEU A 433 12.64 23.56 -4.20
CA LEU A 433 11.82 22.35 -4.15
C LEU A 433 11.57 21.76 -5.54
N LEU A 434 11.32 22.60 -6.56
CA LEU A 434 11.19 22.12 -7.94
C LEU A 434 12.50 21.56 -8.52
N SER A 435 13.65 22.01 -8.00
CA SER A 435 14.97 21.57 -8.45
C SER A 435 15.41 20.28 -7.78
N ASP A 436 15.23 20.15 -6.46
CA ASP A 436 15.65 18.97 -5.69
C ASP A 436 14.59 17.84 -5.69
N LYS A 437 13.32 18.19 -5.90
CA LYS A 437 12.15 17.30 -5.86
C LYS A 437 11.97 16.57 -4.53
N LYS A 438 12.48 17.15 -3.44
CA LYS A 438 12.44 16.55 -2.10
C LYS A 438 11.36 17.19 -1.25
N LEU A 439 10.10 16.80 -1.51
CA LEU A 439 8.94 17.33 -0.78
C LEU A 439 9.05 17.08 0.73
N ASP A 440 9.49 15.89 1.14
CA ASP A 440 9.59 15.54 2.57
C ASP A 440 10.63 16.41 3.30
N ASP A 441 11.78 16.69 2.68
CA ASP A 441 12.80 17.59 3.24
C ASP A 441 12.23 19.00 3.46
N TYR A 442 11.45 19.48 2.49
CA TYR A 442 10.75 20.75 2.61
C TYR A 442 9.71 20.74 3.74
N LEU A 443 8.89 19.68 3.84
CA LEU A 443 7.85 19.57 4.88
C LEU A 443 8.47 19.50 6.29
N GLN A 444 9.65 18.88 6.42
CA GLN A 444 10.42 18.90 7.67
C GLN A 444 10.86 20.33 8.02
N PHE A 445 11.48 21.05 7.07
CA PHE A 445 11.82 22.47 7.27
C PHE A 445 10.59 23.31 7.60
N TYR A 446 9.47 23.09 6.90
CA TYR A 446 8.22 23.80 7.07
C TYR A 446 7.69 23.65 8.51
N SER A 447 7.62 22.41 9.03
CA SER A 447 7.12 22.15 10.40
C SER A 447 7.96 22.79 11.51
N LYS A 448 9.25 23.02 11.27
CA LYS A 448 10.16 23.66 12.25
C LYS A 448 10.01 25.18 12.27
N ASN A 449 9.76 25.79 11.12
CA ASN A 449 9.85 27.24 10.94
C ASN A 449 8.48 27.94 10.88
N TYR A 450 7.47 27.30 10.31
CA TYR A 450 6.13 27.84 10.19
C TYR A 450 5.25 27.28 11.32
N LYS A 451 5.16 28.02 12.43
CA LYS A 451 4.34 27.67 13.60
C LYS A 451 2.85 27.95 13.34
N ILE A 452 2.21 27.13 12.53
CA ILE A 452 0.85 27.38 11.98
C ILE A 452 -0.25 26.64 12.75
#